data_AF-A0A952AU38-F1
#
_entry.id   AF-A0A952AU38-F1
#
_cell.length_a   1.000
_cell.length_b   1.000
_cell.length_c   1.000
_cell.angle_alpha   90.00
_cell.angle_beta   90.00
_cell.angle_gamma   90.00
#
_symmetry.space_group_name_H-M   'P 1'
#
loop_
_entity.id
_entity.type
_entity.pdbx_description
1 polymer ?
#
loop_
_entity_poly.entity_id
_entity_poly.type
_entity_poly.pdbx_seq_one_letter_code
_entity_poly.pdbx_strand_id
1 'polypeptide(L)'
;MDGNLLAGIAGVGLSLVMEYIPPFRAWYDNLGEWKAAVMGVLLVLAAVGVFSLSCYTSQAAVTCDEAGFWELARMLIYALTANQATYLIAVKPRSE
;
A
#
# COMPACT_ATOMS: atom_id res chain seq x y z
N MET A 1 -14.59 -7.96 16.11
CA MET A 1 -13.56 -6.97 15.74
C MET A 1 -13.85 -6.58 14.30
N ASP A 2 -14.07 -5.29 14.04
CA ASP A 2 -14.41 -4.79 12.70
C ASP A 2 -13.23 -5.01 11.74
N GLY A 3 -13.45 -5.72 10.65
CA GLY A 3 -12.40 -6.09 9.67
C GLY A 3 -11.62 -4.89 9.12
N ASN A 4 -12.26 -3.72 9.08
CA ASN A 4 -11.65 -2.44 8.70
C ASN A 4 -10.51 -2.00 9.63
N LEU A 5 -10.57 -2.32 10.92
CA LEU A 5 -9.52 -1.97 11.89
C LEU A 5 -8.29 -2.86 11.68
N LEU A 6 -8.49 -4.15 11.38
CA LEU A 6 -7.41 -5.11 11.12
C LEU A 6 -6.70 -4.83 9.79
N ALA A 7 -7.44 -4.47 8.73
CA ALA A 7 -6.87 -4.00 7.47
C ALA A 7 -6.09 -2.68 7.67
N GLY A 8 -6.62 -1.76 8.48
CA GLY A 8 -5.94 -0.54 8.88
C GLY A 8 -4.64 -0.81 9.63
N ILE A 9 -4.63 -1.75 10.58
CA ILE A 9 -3.43 -2.13 11.35
C ILE A 9 -2.38 -2.83 10.47
N ALA A 10 -2.80 -3.67 9.51
CA ALA A 10 -1.87 -4.32 8.58
C ALA A 10 -1.26 -3.30 7.59
N GLY A 11 -2.07 -2.37 7.08
CA GLY A 11 -1.59 -1.26 6.26
C GLY A 11 -0.63 -0.35 7.02
N VAL A 12 -0.97 0.00 8.27
CA VAL A 12 -0.11 0.77 9.18
C VAL A 12 1.18 0.01 9.51
N GLY A 13 1.09 -1.30 9.73
CA GLY A 13 2.24 -2.16 10.01
C GLY A 13 3.22 -2.22 8.84
N LEU A 14 2.72 -2.32 7.60
CA LEU A 14 3.57 -2.31 6.42
C LEU A 14 4.19 -0.92 6.18
N SER A 15 3.43 0.17 6.38
CA SER A 15 3.99 1.52 6.31
C SER A 15 5.06 1.76 7.37
N LEU A 16 4.89 1.23 8.59
CA LEU A 16 5.88 1.31 9.67
C LEU A 16 7.15 0.51 9.33
N VAL A 17 7.02 -0.68 8.74
CA VAL A 17 8.17 -1.48 8.28
C VAL A 17 8.95 -0.75 7.20
N MET A 18 8.27 -0.07 6.27
CA MET A 18 8.94 0.70 5.22
C MET A 18 9.56 2.01 5.73
N GLU A 19 9.00 2.63 6.77
CA GLU A 19 9.48 3.89 7.35
C GLU A 19 10.67 3.72 8.30
N TYR A 20 10.78 2.57 9.00
CA TYR A 20 11.80 2.35 10.04
C TYR A 20 13.10 1.67 9.56
N ILE A 21 13.22 1.34 8.27
CA ILE A 21 14.42 0.68 7.71
C ILE A 21 15.35 1.75 7.08
N PRO A 22 16.43 2.19 7.75
CA PRO A 22 17.27 3.30 7.29
C PRO A 22 17.88 3.19 5.88
N PRO A 23 18.29 2.02 5.33
CA PRO A 23 18.79 1.95 3.95
C PRO A 23 17.73 2.27 2.88
N PHE A 24 16.44 2.11 3.21
CA PHE A 24 15.35 2.37 2.27
C PHE A 24 15.20 3.86 1.95
N ARG A 25 15.45 4.74 2.93
CA ARG A 25 15.30 6.19 2.74
C ARG A 25 16.30 6.75 1.73
N ALA A 26 17.57 6.37 1.84
CA ALA A 26 18.61 6.83 0.91
C ALA A 26 18.38 6.33 -0.52
N TRP A 27 17.95 5.06 -0.67
CA TRP A 27 17.55 4.52 -1.96
C TRP A 27 16.32 5.23 -2.52
N TYR A 28 15.31 5.44 -1.68
CA TYR A 28 14.06 6.08 -2.06
C TYR A 28 14.30 7.51 -2.55
N ASP A 29 15.18 8.26 -1.89
CA ASP A 29 15.52 9.62 -2.28
C ASP A 29 16.17 9.71 -3.67
N ASN A 30 16.91 8.68 -4.09
CA ASN A 30 17.53 8.58 -5.41
C ASN A 30 16.54 8.26 -6.55
N LEU A 31 15.29 7.92 -6.26
CA LEU A 31 14.31 7.54 -7.30
C LEU A 31 13.79 8.73 -8.13
N GLY A 32 13.99 9.97 -7.67
CA GLY A 32 13.56 11.17 -8.40
C GLY A 32 12.06 11.16 -8.75
N GLU A 33 11.75 11.20 -10.05
CA GLU A 33 10.37 11.16 -10.58
C GLU A 33 9.68 9.79 -10.42
N TRP A 34 10.44 8.71 -10.22
CA TRP A 34 9.91 7.35 -10.07
C TRP A 34 9.37 7.05 -8.67
N LYS A 35 9.58 7.93 -7.69
CA LYS A 35 9.13 7.76 -6.29
C LYS A 35 7.66 7.33 -6.19
N ALA A 36 6.78 8.02 -6.93
CA ALA A 36 5.35 7.76 -6.89
C ALA A 36 4.97 6.40 -7.51
N ALA A 37 5.62 6.05 -8.63
CA ALA A 37 5.42 4.77 -9.31
C ALA A 37 5.88 3.60 -8.45
N VAL A 38 7.05 3.74 -7.79
CA VAL A 38 7.57 2.73 -6.87
C VAL A 38 6.64 2.53 -5.68
N MET A 39 6.15 3.60 -5.05
CA MET A 39 5.14 3.48 -3.98
C MET A 39 3.86 2.78 -4.48
N GLY A 40 3.42 3.09 -5.70
CA GLY A 40 2.29 2.41 -6.32
C GLY A 40 2.51 0.90 -6.49
N VAL A 41 3.68 0.48 -6.97
CA VAL A 41 4.04 -0.94 -7.10
C VAL A 41 4.09 -1.62 -5.73
N LEU A 42 4.64 -0.96 -4.72
CA LEU A 42 4.69 -1.49 -3.35
C LEU A 42 3.28 -1.70 -2.78
N LEU A 43 2.33 -0.80 -3.05
CA LEU A 43 0.92 -0.97 -2.68
C LEU A 43 0.28 -2.17 -3.39
N VAL A 44 0.58 -2.40 -4.66
CA VAL A 44 0.09 -3.57 -5.40
C VAL A 44 0.66 -4.86 -4.80
N LEU A 45 1.96 -4.92 -4.53
CA LEU A 45 2.61 -6.07 -3.91
C LEU A 45 2.05 -6.35 -2.52
N ALA A 46 1.78 -5.30 -1.73
CA ALA A 46 1.13 -5.41 -0.43
C ALA A 46 -0.26 -6.05 -0.55
N ALA A 47 -1.09 -5.57 -1.48
CA ALA A 47 -2.41 -6.12 -1.73
C ALA A 47 -2.34 -7.60 -2.14
N VAL A 48 -1.47 -7.96 -3.08
CA VAL A 48 -1.26 -9.36 -3.50
C VAL A 48 -0.80 -10.23 -2.31
N GLY A 49 0.08 -9.71 -1.47
CA GLY A 49 0.54 -10.39 -0.26
C GLY A 49 -0.58 -10.66 0.74
N VAL A 50 -1.43 -9.65 1.00
CA VAL A 50 -2.60 -9.79 1.89
C VAL A 50 -3.59 -10.81 1.31
N PHE A 51 -3.90 -10.74 0.01
CA PHE A 51 -4.81 -11.69 -0.62
C PHE A 51 -4.26 -13.12 -0.60
N SER A 52 -2.99 -13.31 -0.95
CA SER A 52 -2.34 -14.63 -0.92
C SER A 52 -2.34 -15.20 0.49
N LEU A 53 -2.03 -14.38 1.50
CA LEU A 53 -2.04 -14.81 2.90
C LEU A 53 -3.44 -15.22 3.35
N SER A 54 -4.49 -14.53 2.87
CA SER A 54 -5.88 -14.88 3.19
C SER A 54 -6.30 -16.28 2.76
N CYS A 55 -5.62 -16.86 1.78
CA CYS A 55 -5.87 -18.23 1.34
C CYS A 55 -5.26 -19.28 2.27
N TYR A 56 -4.32 -18.89 3.15
CA TYR A 56 -3.67 -19.79 4.11
C TYR A 56 -4.13 -19.57 5.55
N THR A 57 -4.79 -18.44 5.86
CA THR A 57 -5.31 -18.14 7.20
C THR A 57 -6.75 -17.62 7.14
N SER A 58 -7.63 -18.21 7.96
CA SER A 58 -9.02 -17.77 8.12
C SER A 58 -9.16 -16.47 8.94
N GLN A 59 -8.04 -15.88 9.36
CA GLN A 59 -7.99 -14.66 10.18
C GLN A 59 -7.63 -13.40 9.36
N ALA A 60 -7.56 -13.53 8.04
CA ALA A 60 -7.23 -12.41 7.16
C ALA A 60 -8.39 -11.41 7.05
N ALA A 61 -8.05 -10.15 6.75
CA ALA A 61 -9.01 -9.05 6.65
C ALA A 61 -9.92 -9.14 5.40
N VAL A 62 -9.52 -9.94 4.41
CA VAL A 62 -10.29 -10.24 3.19
C VAL A 62 -10.41 -11.74 3.04
N THR A 63 -11.52 -12.19 2.45
CA THR A 63 -11.75 -13.59 2.13
C THR A 63 -10.99 -14.00 0.86
N CYS A 64 -10.48 -15.22 0.82
CA CYS A 64 -9.90 -15.82 -0.39
C CYS A 64 -11.03 -16.33 -1.29
N ASP A 65 -11.84 -15.42 -1.80
CA ASP A 65 -12.91 -15.66 -2.76
C ASP A 65 -13.05 -14.48 -3.74
N GLU A 66 -13.96 -14.61 -4.70
CA GLU A 66 -14.19 -13.57 -5.70
C GLU A 66 -14.63 -12.24 -5.08
N ALA A 67 -15.45 -12.30 -4.02
CA ALA A 67 -15.93 -11.11 -3.32
C ALA A 67 -14.78 -10.35 -2.64
N GLY A 68 -13.92 -11.06 -1.89
CA GLY A 68 -12.77 -10.48 -1.22
C GLY A 68 -11.72 -9.93 -2.19
N PHE A 69 -11.56 -10.57 -3.37
CA PHE A 69 -10.73 -10.04 -4.44
C PHE A 69 -11.22 -8.67 -4.92
N TRP A 70 -12.51 -8.54 -5.24
CA TRP A 70 -13.09 -7.28 -5.72
C TRP A 70 -13.09 -6.19 -4.65
N GLU A 71 -13.30 -6.55 -3.39
CA GLU A 71 -13.20 -5.63 -2.26
C GLU A 71 -11.77 -5.06 -2.13
N LEU A 72 -10.77 -5.94 -2.16
CA LEU A 72 -9.37 -5.55 -2.10
C LEU A 72 -8.95 -4.71 -3.33
N ALA A 73 -9.41 -5.06 -4.52
CA ALA A 73 -9.14 -4.31 -5.74
C ALA A 73 -9.67 -2.87 -5.64
N ARG A 74 -10.88 -2.69 -5.10
CA ARG A 74 -11.45 -1.36 -4.86
C ARG A 74 -10.64 -0.57 -3.83
N MET A 75 -10.24 -1.20 -2.73
CA MET A 75 -9.37 -0.57 -1.72
C MET A 75 -8.01 -0.14 -2.31
N LEU A 76 -7.42 -0.99 -3.15
CA LEU A 76 -6.16 -0.70 -3.83
C LEU A 76 -6.29 0.50 -4.78
N ILE A 77 -7.39 0.61 -5.55
CA ILE A 77 -7.63 1.77 -6.42
C ILE A 77 -7.70 3.07 -5.60
N TYR A 78 -8.39 3.05 -4.46
CA TYR A 78 -8.46 4.21 -3.57
C TYR A 78 -7.07 4.56 -2.99
N ALA A 79 -6.31 3.56 -2.55
CA ALA A 79 -4.96 3.76 -2.03
C ALA A 79 -4.01 4.32 -3.11
N LEU A 80 -4.07 3.82 -4.34
CA LEU A 80 -3.27 4.32 -5.47
C LEU A 80 -3.64 5.77 -5.79
N THR A 81 -4.93 6.08 -5.83
CA THR A 81 -5.41 7.45 -6.09
C THR A 81 -4.92 8.42 -5.01
N ALA A 82 -5.06 8.03 -3.74
CA ALA A 82 -4.58 8.82 -2.61
C ALA A 82 -3.05 9.01 -2.64
N ASN A 83 -2.29 7.94 -2.91
CA ASN A 83 -0.83 7.99 -3.03
C ASN A 83 -0.38 8.98 -4.12
N GLN A 84 -1.01 8.91 -5.30
CA GLN A 84 -0.69 9.81 -6.41
C GLN A 84 -1.10 11.27 -6.12
N ALA A 85 -2.26 11.49 -5.50
CA ALA A 85 -2.70 12.82 -5.08
C ALA A 85 -1.73 13.44 -4.07
N THR A 86 -1.32 12.67 -3.05
CA THR A 86 -0.32 13.12 -2.07
C THR A 86 1.02 13.42 -2.71
N TYR A 87 1.50 12.60 -3.65
CA TYR A 87 2.75 12.88 -4.36
C TYR A 87 2.67 14.21 -5.12
N LEU A 88 1.58 14.48 -5.83
CA LEU A 88 1.40 15.73 -6.57
C LEU A 88 1.31 16.97 -5.67
N ILE A 89 0.68 16.85 -4.50
CA ILE A 89 0.44 17.98 -3.59
C ILE A 89 1.65 18.26 -2.70
N ALA A 90 2.26 17.21 -2.14
CA ALA A 90 3.20 17.33 -1.02
C ALA A 90 4.65 16.96 -1.37
N VAL A 91 4.91 16.27 -2.48
CA VAL A 91 6.25 15.73 -2.79
C VAL A 91 6.82 16.31 -4.08
N LYS A 92 6.03 16.40 -5.16
CA LYS A 92 6.51 16.92 -6.44
C LYS A 92 6.80 18.43 -6.29
N PRO A 93 8.06 18.88 -6.47
CA PRO A 93 8.34 20.31 -6.49
C PRO A 93 7.60 20.96 -7.65
N ARG A 94 6.95 22.10 -7.39
CA ARG A 94 6.31 22.90 -8.44
C ARG A 94 7.43 23.48 -9.30
N SER A 95 7.60 22.97 -10.52
CA SER A 95 8.45 23.61 -11.51
C SER A 95 7.79 24.93 -11.90
N GLU A 96 8.40 26.04 -11.50
CA GLU A 96 8.13 27.37 -12.07
C GLU A 96 8.62 27.44 -13.52
#